data_AF-A0A7S1UVR0-F1
#
_entry.id   AF-A0A7S1UVR0-F1
#
_cell.length_a   1.000
_cell.length_b   1.000
_cell.length_c   1.000
_cell.angle_alpha   90.00
_cell.angle_beta   90.00
_cell.angle_gamma   90.00
#
_symmetry.space_group_name_H-M   'P 1'
#
loop_
_entity.id
_entity.type
_entity.pdbx_description
1 polymer ?
#
loop_
_entity_poly.entity_id
_entity_poly.type
_entity_poly.pdbx_seq_one_letter_code
_entity_poly.pdbx_strand_id
1 'polypeptide(L)'
;CAEPRPIILDNFEDGLATGWTNGKVNRESGFTSFLGPYTVEDEGSYPEKSYGVPTDPDFITIDYDFFEIDHWQNGGDTVFMNIDGEKISFGSFRSLQHEGRATGVTTNGISWERTTPDPEQHIGFENSGEADKDQIHHISVRIPKTFFTDGELQVMYGVDFDNFRNTEKAGFDNIMVTGHYDCISASCTVVDFEEDGVGVPLGHGDVVINSWNSQYGLTIMASGGGDPTIFNTFNVGPDMVDGDPDLGSPNENCNPSGPGVGAGGAPGEPGENCNPLSNVLVIEEPGATRPDDNSAGGVLEFIFAYNVTVEYITLLDIDHRNQDHIECISSSGEHHIINFMGLGKNSVVKVPIGLEVTQCDL
;
A
#
# COMPACT_ATOMS: atom_id res chain seq x y z
N CYS A 1 6.15 11.19 2.97
CA CYS A 1 6.77 9.87 2.78
C CYS A 1 5.73 8.84 3.15
N ALA A 2 5.68 7.71 2.45
CA ALA A 2 4.97 6.58 3.00
C ALA A 2 5.84 5.99 4.12
N GLU A 3 5.27 5.86 5.32
CA GLU A 3 5.82 4.96 6.34
C GLU A 3 5.99 3.54 5.75
N PRO A 4 6.90 2.71 6.30
CA PRO A 4 6.97 1.30 5.92
C PRO A 4 5.58 0.66 5.92
N ARG A 5 5.22 0.00 4.82
CA ARG A 5 3.87 -0.55 4.63
C ARG A 5 3.89 -2.07 4.81
N PRO A 6 3.15 -2.64 5.77
CA PRO A 6 3.00 -4.09 5.84
C PRO A 6 2.25 -4.57 4.59
N ILE A 7 2.82 -5.58 3.93
CA ILE A 7 2.28 -6.19 2.72
C ILE A 7 1.55 -7.48 3.11
N ILE A 8 2.23 -8.36 3.85
CA ILE A 8 1.72 -9.69 4.23
C ILE A 8 2.12 -9.99 5.68
N LEU A 9 1.21 -10.64 6.41
CA LEU A 9 1.45 -11.23 7.72
C LEU A 9 1.00 -12.70 7.71
N ASP A 10 1.94 -13.62 7.92
CA ASP A 10 1.66 -15.04 8.17
C ASP A 10 2.08 -15.36 9.62
N ASN A 11 1.10 -15.43 10.51
CA ASN A 11 1.28 -15.79 11.94
C ASN A 11 0.66 -17.15 12.32
N PHE A 12 0.08 -17.87 11.34
CA PHE A 12 -0.42 -19.24 11.45
C PHE A 12 -1.47 -19.53 12.54
N GLU A 13 -2.02 -18.51 13.20
CA GLU A 13 -2.94 -18.67 14.34
C GLU A 13 -4.31 -19.25 13.96
N ASP A 14 -4.64 -19.23 12.67
CA ASP A 14 -5.82 -19.90 12.12
C ASP A 14 -5.62 -21.42 11.96
N GLY A 15 -4.40 -21.92 12.21
CA GLY A 15 -4.02 -23.32 12.05
C GLY A 15 -3.76 -23.74 10.60
N LEU A 16 -3.61 -22.79 9.67
CA LEU A 16 -3.50 -23.04 8.24
C LEU A 16 -2.20 -22.47 7.65
N ALA A 17 -1.55 -23.24 6.77
CA ALA A 17 -0.42 -22.77 5.97
C ALA A 17 -0.91 -22.33 4.57
N THR A 18 -1.88 -21.39 4.53
CA THR A 18 -2.52 -20.99 3.27
C THR A 18 -1.51 -20.40 2.29
N GLY A 19 -1.44 -20.97 1.08
CA GLY A 19 -0.53 -20.54 0.01
C GLY A 19 0.90 -21.09 0.10
N TRP A 20 1.21 -21.88 1.12
CA TRP A 20 2.53 -22.50 1.27
C TRP A 20 2.60 -23.87 0.60
N THR A 21 3.59 -24.08 -0.25
CA THR A 21 3.99 -25.41 -0.73
C THR A 21 4.84 -26.07 0.36
N ASN A 22 4.56 -27.35 0.67
CA ASN A 22 5.15 -28.09 1.80
C ASN A 22 4.98 -27.44 3.19
N GLY A 23 4.10 -26.43 3.30
CA GLY A 23 3.78 -25.82 4.57
C GLY A 23 2.99 -26.76 5.46
N LYS A 24 3.42 -26.91 6.71
CA LYS A 24 2.68 -27.59 7.77
C LYS A 24 2.59 -26.69 8.98
N VAL A 25 1.41 -26.60 9.57
CA VAL A 25 1.20 -25.87 10.83
C VAL A 25 1.12 -26.87 11.97
N ASN A 26 1.87 -26.62 13.03
CA ASN A 26 1.73 -27.34 14.29
C ASN A 26 1.36 -26.36 15.41
N ARG A 27 0.78 -26.89 16.47
CA ARG A 27 0.43 -26.19 17.68
C ARG A 27 0.88 -27.01 18.87
N GLU A 28 1.75 -26.44 19.68
CA GLU A 28 2.25 -27.07 20.88
C GLU A 28 1.66 -26.40 22.13
N SER A 29 1.49 -27.18 23.21
CA SER A 29 0.89 -26.68 24.44
C SER A 29 1.80 -25.63 25.09
N GLY A 30 1.33 -24.39 25.20
CA GLY A 30 2.12 -23.26 25.72
C GLY A 30 2.60 -22.30 24.64
N PHE A 31 2.35 -22.63 23.36
CA PHE A 31 2.72 -21.83 22.21
C PHE A 31 1.53 -21.45 21.34
N THR A 32 1.78 -20.45 20.49
CA THR A 32 1.00 -20.12 19.30
C THR A 32 1.15 -21.21 18.24
N SER A 33 0.33 -21.13 17.20
CA SER A 33 0.50 -22.02 16.04
C SER A 33 1.64 -21.49 15.16
N PHE A 34 2.42 -22.37 14.53
CA PHE A 34 3.58 -21.95 13.73
C PHE A 34 3.83 -22.89 12.55
N LEU A 35 4.62 -22.42 11.58
CA LEU A 35 5.02 -23.18 10.40
C LEU A 35 6.16 -24.15 10.77
N GLY A 36 5.84 -25.44 10.87
CA GLY A 36 6.76 -26.50 11.30
C GLY A 36 6.06 -27.59 12.14
N PRO A 37 6.80 -28.40 12.89
CA PRO A 37 8.27 -28.45 12.96
C PRO A 37 8.87 -29.17 11.74
N TYR A 38 9.97 -28.66 11.20
CA TYR A 38 10.77 -29.31 10.15
C TYR A 38 11.95 -30.06 10.75
N THR A 39 12.18 -31.27 10.27
CA THR A 39 13.20 -32.22 10.74
C THR A 39 14.10 -32.65 9.58
N VAL A 40 15.08 -33.51 9.87
CA VAL A 40 15.91 -34.16 8.83
C VAL A 40 15.09 -34.94 7.80
N GLU A 41 13.90 -35.45 8.15
CA GLU A 41 13.02 -36.15 7.20
C GLU A 41 12.40 -35.21 6.15
N ASP A 42 12.40 -33.90 6.42
CA ASP A 42 11.85 -32.86 5.53
C ASP A 42 12.93 -32.23 4.64
N GLU A 43 14.19 -32.70 4.69
CA GLU A 43 15.30 -32.15 3.91
C GLU A 43 14.97 -32.19 2.40
N GLY A 44 15.02 -31.00 1.77
CA GLY A 44 14.66 -30.82 0.36
C GLY A 44 13.16 -30.67 0.07
N SER A 45 12.30 -30.72 1.09
CA SER A 45 10.85 -30.45 1.00
C SER A 45 10.44 -29.33 1.96
N TYR A 46 11.18 -28.23 1.93
CA TYR A 46 10.98 -27.07 2.78
C TYR A 46 9.76 -26.24 2.40
N PRO A 47 9.20 -25.45 3.35
CA PRO A 47 8.08 -24.57 3.07
C PRO A 47 8.50 -23.45 2.13
N GLU A 48 7.66 -23.21 1.14
CA GLU A 48 7.88 -22.22 0.10
C GLU A 48 6.59 -21.46 -0.22
N LYS A 49 6.68 -20.15 -0.46
CA LYS A 49 5.56 -19.30 -0.84
C LYS A 49 6.01 -18.22 -1.82
N SER A 50 5.17 -17.92 -2.79
CA SER A 50 5.29 -16.75 -3.66
C SER A 50 4.43 -15.63 -3.09
N TYR A 51 5.06 -14.51 -2.73
CA TYR A 51 4.38 -13.31 -2.26
C TYR A 51 4.11 -12.37 -3.44
N GLY A 52 2.87 -11.94 -3.61
CA GLY A 52 2.56 -10.78 -4.44
C GLY A 52 2.99 -9.52 -3.71
N VAL A 53 3.92 -8.75 -4.27
CA VAL A 53 4.50 -7.56 -3.64
C VAL A 53 4.41 -6.35 -4.59
N PRO A 54 4.25 -5.12 -4.08
CA PRO A 54 4.31 -3.93 -4.91
C PRO A 54 5.69 -3.76 -5.57
N THR A 55 5.74 -3.21 -6.78
CA THR A 55 7.00 -3.00 -7.54
C THR A 55 7.62 -1.63 -7.27
N ASP A 56 6.92 -0.74 -6.59
CA ASP A 56 7.35 0.62 -6.26
C ASP A 56 8.23 0.77 -5.00
N PRO A 57 8.29 -0.15 -4.00
CA PRO A 57 9.22 -0.03 -2.88
C PRO A 57 10.68 0.01 -3.35
N ASP A 58 11.53 0.70 -2.61
CA ASP A 58 12.98 0.73 -2.83
C ASP A 58 13.66 -0.51 -2.27
N PHE A 59 13.07 -1.07 -1.21
CA PHE A 59 13.42 -2.37 -0.68
C PHE A 59 12.24 -2.97 0.10
N ILE A 60 12.29 -4.28 0.32
CA ILE A 60 11.37 -5.00 1.18
C ILE A 60 12.14 -5.53 2.38
N THR A 61 11.51 -5.60 3.55
CA THR A 61 11.99 -6.43 4.67
C THR A 61 11.09 -7.63 4.88
N ILE A 62 11.69 -8.78 5.21
CA ILE A 62 11.01 -9.95 5.75
C ILE A 62 11.52 -10.15 7.17
N ASP A 63 10.63 -9.97 8.13
CA ASP A 63 10.89 -10.11 9.56
C ASP A 63 10.14 -11.34 10.07
N TYR A 64 10.78 -12.22 10.83
CA TYR A 64 10.15 -13.44 11.35
C TYR A 64 10.87 -14.03 12.56
N ASP A 65 10.16 -14.93 13.25
CA ASP A 65 10.67 -15.72 14.36
C ASP A 65 11.10 -17.09 13.87
N PHE A 66 12.31 -17.50 14.24
CA PHE A 66 12.82 -18.84 14.04
C PHE A 66 12.88 -19.56 15.39
N PHE A 67 12.27 -20.75 15.46
CA PHE A 67 12.30 -21.63 16.62
C PHE A 67 13.35 -22.73 16.42
N GLU A 68 14.41 -22.64 17.23
CA GLU A 68 15.41 -23.69 17.41
C GLU A 68 14.90 -24.66 18.46
N ILE A 69 14.54 -25.87 18.06
CA ILE A 69 13.86 -26.85 18.94
C ILE A 69 14.74 -28.10 19.09
N ASP A 70 14.90 -28.58 20.33
CA ASP A 70 15.67 -29.75 20.74
C ASP A 70 17.21 -29.63 20.50
N HIS A 71 17.87 -30.74 20.14
CA HIS A 71 19.32 -30.92 20.31
C HIS A 71 20.21 -30.44 19.15
N TRP A 72 20.19 -29.15 18.81
CA TRP A 72 20.98 -28.59 17.70
C TRP A 72 22.50 -28.75 17.91
N GLN A 73 23.22 -29.20 16.88
CA GLN A 73 24.61 -29.62 16.99
C GLN A 73 25.61 -28.51 16.70
N ASN A 74 26.69 -28.52 17.47
CA ASN A 74 27.69 -27.48 17.41
C ASN A 74 28.48 -27.49 16.09
N GLY A 75 28.20 -26.51 15.22
CA GLY A 75 29.03 -26.16 14.08
C GLY A 75 28.65 -26.85 12.77
N GLY A 76 27.48 -27.48 12.70
CA GLY A 76 26.99 -28.07 11.46
C GLY A 76 25.53 -27.77 11.13
N ASP A 77 24.66 -27.61 12.13
CA ASP A 77 23.26 -27.28 11.87
C ASP A 77 23.10 -25.81 11.51
N THR A 78 22.42 -25.54 10.39
CA THR A 78 22.24 -24.18 9.87
C THR A 78 20.80 -23.94 9.44
N VAL A 79 20.35 -22.70 9.59
CA VAL A 79 19.11 -22.19 9.01
C VAL A 79 19.46 -21.34 7.81
N PHE A 80 18.64 -21.43 6.77
CA PHE A 80 18.75 -20.59 5.60
C PHE A 80 17.39 -20.14 5.07
N MET A 81 17.41 -19.07 4.31
CA MET A 81 16.30 -18.63 3.47
C MET A 81 16.75 -18.67 2.02
N ASN A 82 15.87 -19.02 1.10
CA ASN A 82 16.10 -18.86 -0.33
C ASN A 82 15.14 -17.80 -0.87
N ILE A 83 15.68 -16.79 -1.56
CA ILE A 83 14.90 -15.70 -2.18
C ILE A 83 15.21 -15.68 -3.67
N ASP A 84 14.21 -16.01 -4.50
CA ASP A 84 14.31 -16.13 -5.96
C ASP A 84 15.57 -16.87 -6.45
N GLY A 85 15.90 -17.98 -5.77
CA GLY A 85 17.06 -18.83 -6.08
C GLY A 85 18.34 -18.48 -5.31
N GLU A 86 18.39 -17.37 -4.58
CA GLU A 86 19.54 -16.98 -3.76
C GLU A 86 19.44 -17.53 -2.33
N LYS A 87 20.33 -18.49 -1.99
CA LYS A 87 20.42 -19.09 -0.65
C LYS A 87 21.21 -18.18 0.30
N ILE A 88 20.57 -17.79 1.40
CA ILE A 88 21.08 -16.94 2.48
C ILE A 88 21.21 -17.79 3.74
N SER A 89 22.42 -18.05 4.21
CA SER A 89 22.64 -18.73 5.49
C SER A 89 22.68 -17.73 6.64
N PHE A 90 22.01 -18.04 7.75
CA PHE A 90 22.02 -17.24 8.98
C PHE A 90 23.10 -17.69 9.97
N GLY A 91 24.03 -18.54 9.53
CA GLY A 91 25.09 -19.13 10.34
C GLY A 91 24.68 -20.45 10.98
N SER A 92 25.57 -20.97 11.82
CA SER A 92 25.32 -22.19 12.61
C SER A 92 24.62 -21.87 13.93
N PHE A 93 23.87 -22.85 14.41
CA PHE A 93 23.15 -22.83 15.68
C PHE A 93 23.67 -23.94 16.58
N ARG A 94 23.50 -23.81 17.90
CA ARG A 94 24.09 -24.72 18.87
C ARG A 94 23.20 -24.85 20.10
N SER A 95 22.90 -26.10 20.45
CA SER A 95 22.31 -26.44 21.74
C SER A 95 23.08 -25.78 22.89
N LEU A 96 22.32 -25.20 23.82
CA LEU A 96 22.78 -24.64 25.09
C LEU A 96 23.60 -23.34 25.02
N GLN A 97 23.80 -22.74 23.84
CA GLN A 97 24.55 -21.48 23.71
C GLN A 97 23.65 -20.32 23.34
N HIS A 98 24.06 -19.10 23.68
CA HIS A 98 23.50 -17.87 23.13
C HIS A 98 24.20 -17.58 21.81
N GLU A 99 23.47 -17.57 20.71
CA GLU A 99 23.97 -17.19 19.39
C GLU A 99 24.19 -15.67 19.27
N GLY A 100 23.54 -14.88 20.12
CA GLY A 100 23.65 -13.43 20.17
C GLY A 100 23.19 -12.76 18.88
N ARG A 101 23.95 -11.77 18.42
CA ARG A 101 23.68 -11.03 17.18
C ARG A 101 24.61 -11.48 16.07
N ALA A 102 24.05 -11.79 14.91
CA ALA A 102 24.79 -12.04 13.67
C ALA A 102 24.22 -11.20 12.52
N THR A 103 25.07 -10.84 11.56
CA THR A 103 24.66 -10.09 10.36
C THR A 103 25.42 -10.60 9.15
N GLY A 104 24.86 -10.40 7.96
CA GLY A 104 25.52 -10.73 6.71
C GLY A 104 24.94 -9.96 5.54
N VAL A 105 25.67 -9.99 4.41
CA VAL A 105 25.23 -9.41 3.14
C VAL A 105 25.64 -10.35 2.02
N THR A 106 24.74 -10.65 1.10
CA THR A 106 25.03 -11.48 -0.07
C THR A 106 25.67 -10.67 -1.20
N THR A 107 26.12 -11.35 -2.26
CA THR A 107 26.71 -10.67 -3.43
C THR A 107 25.71 -9.81 -4.20
N ASN A 108 24.42 -10.14 -4.13
CA ASN A 108 23.36 -9.37 -4.78
C ASN A 108 22.73 -8.31 -3.87
N GLY A 109 23.31 -8.08 -2.69
CA GLY A 109 22.94 -6.97 -1.81
C GLY A 109 21.78 -7.25 -0.86
N ILE A 110 21.32 -8.50 -0.73
CA ILE A 110 20.42 -8.89 0.34
C ILE A 110 21.21 -8.85 1.65
N SER A 111 20.76 -8.05 2.62
CA SER A 111 21.38 -7.97 3.94
C SER A 111 20.46 -8.56 4.99
N TRP A 112 21.02 -9.23 5.99
CA TRP A 112 20.24 -9.85 7.05
C TRP A 112 20.85 -9.62 8.43
N GLU A 113 19.98 -9.71 9.42
CA GLU A 113 20.32 -9.70 10.84
C GLU A 113 19.58 -10.82 11.56
N ARG A 114 20.27 -11.51 12.45
CA ARG A 114 19.70 -12.46 13.42
C ARG A 114 20.00 -11.96 14.82
N THR A 115 19.01 -11.95 15.69
CA THR A 115 19.18 -11.67 17.12
C THR A 115 18.51 -12.74 17.97
N THR A 116 19.19 -13.15 19.04
CA THR A 116 18.64 -14.00 20.10
C THR A 116 18.28 -13.12 21.30
N PRO A 117 17.07 -13.22 21.88
CA PRO A 117 16.70 -12.49 23.09
C PRO A 117 17.73 -12.67 24.22
N ASP A 118 17.95 -11.61 25.01
CA ASP A 118 18.83 -11.61 26.19
C ASP A 118 18.01 -11.25 27.45
N PRO A 119 17.93 -12.13 28.47
CA PRO A 119 18.55 -13.45 28.53
C PRO A 119 17.87 -14.47 27.58
N GLU A 120 18.61 -15.53 27.24
CA GLU A 120 18.06 -16.71 26.56
C GLU A 120 16.77 -17.18 27.25
N GLN A 121 15.72 -17.38 26.46
CA GLN A 121 14.47 -17.96 26.95
C GLN A 121 14.39 -19.41 26.50
N HIS A 122 14.31 -20.34 27.45
CA HIS A 122 13.90 -21.70 27.13
C HIS A 122 12.39 -21.69 26.92
N ILE A 123 11.98 -21.87 25.68
CA ILE A 123 10.58 -21.68 25.30
C ILE A 123 9.70 -22.91 25.62
N GLY A 124 10.28 -24.10 25.79
CA GLY A 124 9.61 -25.22 26.44
C GLY A 124 8.81 -26.14 25.50
N PHE A 125 9.38 -26.51 24.35
CA PHE A 125 8.83 -27.55 23.48
C PHE A 125 8.93 -28.96 24.10
N GLU A 126 9.67 -29.12 25.21
CA GLU A 126 9.71 -30.38 25.97
C GLU A 126 9.28 -30.26 27.44
N ASN A 127 8.68 -31.37 27.95
CA ASN A 127 8.50 -31.66 29.38
C ASN A 127 9.62 -32.57 29.93
N SER A 128 10.62 -32.90 29.12
CA SER A 128 11.72 -33.80 29.48
C SER A 128 12.71 -33.03 30.33
N GLY A 129 13.18 -33.58 31.46
CA GLY A 129 14.26 -32.99 32.26
C GLY A 129 15.65 -33.01 31.59
N GLU A 130 15.71 -32.82 30.27
CA GLU A 130 16.92 -32.72 29.47
C GLU A 130 17.52 -31.31 29.57
N ALA A 131 18.81 -31.20 29.24
CA ALA A 131 19.54 -29.93 29.33
C ALA A 131 19.22 -28.99 28.17
N ASP A 132 18.63 -29.49 27.09
CA ASP A 132 18.43 -28.76 25.83
C ASP A 132 17.57 -27.52 26.03
N LYS A 133 17.97 -26.44 25.35
CA LYS A 133 17.30 -25.15 25.44
C LYS A 133 16.70 -24.84 24.09
N ASP A 134 15.39 -25.02 23.97
CA ASP A 134 14.65 -24.43 22.84
C ASP A 134 14.78 -22.91 22.88
N GLN A 135 14.99 -22.27 21.73
CA GLN A 135 15.20 -20.83 21.64
C GLN A 135 14.40 -20.19 20.50
N ILE A 136 14.14 -18.90 20.65
CA ILE A 136 13.61 -18.04 19.57
C ILE A 136 14.73 -17.14 19.08
N HIS A 137 14.82 -17.00 17.76
CA HIS A 137 15.67 -16.02 17.10
C HIS A 137 14.81 -15.11 16.24
N HIS A 138 14.99 -13.80 16.34
CA HIS A 138 14.37 -12.85 15.42
C HIS A 138 15.30 -12.64 14.23
N ILE A 139 14.78 -12.88 13.03
CA ILE A 139 15.50 -12.71 11.77
C ILE A 139 14.85 -11.60 10.97
N SER A 140 15.65 -10.65 10.50
CA SER A 140 15.25 -9.57 9.61
C SER A 140 16.09 -9.63 8.34
N VAL A 141 15.43 -9.72 7.19
CA VAL A 141 16.08 -9.81 5.87
C VAL A 141 15.63 -8.63 5.02
N ARG A 142 16.58 -7.79 4.61
CA ARG A 142 16.37 -6.64 3.72
C ARG A 142 16.72 -7.00 2.28
N ILE A 143 15.74 -6.89 1.39
CA ILE A 143 15.77 -7.36 0.01
C ILE A 143 15.71 -6.14 -0.93
N PRO A 144 16.68 -5.96 -1.83
CA PRO A 144 16.68 -4.83 -2.76
C PRO A 144 15.63 -5.00 -3.88
N LYS A 145 15.18 -3.87 -4.44
CA LYS A 145 14.20 -3.80 -5.54
C LYS A 145 14.45 -4.71 -6.74
N THR A 146 15.71 -5.07 -6.98
CA THR A 146 16.10 -5.94 -8.10
C THR A 146 15.51 -7.36 -8.04
N PHE A 147 14.95 -7.78 -6.90
CA PHE A 147 14.34 -9.11 -6.74
C PHE A 147 12.85 -9.16 -7.08
N PHE A 148 12.14 -8.03 -7.01
CA PHE A 148 10.68 -8.01 -7.11
C PHE A 148 10.19 -7.07 -8.22
N THR A 149 10.91 -7.02 -9.33
CA THR A 149 10.58 -6.10 -10.44
C THR A 149 9.31 -6.46 -11.20
N ASP A 150 8.86 -7.71 -11.09
CA ASP A 150 7.64 -8.25 -11.70
C ASP A 150 6.45 -8.31 -10.72
N GLY A 151 6.66 -7.88 -9.47
CA GLY A 151 5.64 -7.87 -8.43
C GLY A 151 5.44 -9.22 -7.74
N GLU A 152 6.34 -10.18 -7.95
CA GLU A 152 6.39 -11.43 -7.21
C GLU A 152 7.73 -11.57 -6.46
N LEU A 153 7.69 -12.28 -5.33
CA LEU A 153 8.87 -12.60 -4.53
C LEU A 153 8.73 -14.03 -4.00
N GLN A 154 9.57 -14.96 -4.49
CA GLN A 154 9.54 -16.36 -4.06
C GLN A 154 10.46 -16.56 -2.86
N VAL A 155 9.92 -17.12 -1.77
CA VAL A 155 10.64 -17.32 -0.51
C VAL A 155 10.49 -18.76 -0.03
N MET A 156 11.61 -19.37 0.35
CA MET A 156 11.67 -20.69 0.99
C MET A 156 12.47 -20.62 2.28
N TYR A 157 12.05 -21.33 3.32
CA TYR A 157 12.72 -21.39 4.63
C TYR A 157 13.23 -22.80 4.87
N GLY A 158 14.54 -22.98 5.01
CA GLY A 158 15.13 -24.31 5.13
C GLY A 158 16.14 -24.45 6.25
N VAL A 159 16.45 -25.71 6.57
CA VAL A 159 17.40 -26.09 7.62
C VAL A 159 18.27 -27.23 7.13
N ASP A 160 19.59 -27.09 7.25
CA ASP A 160 20.54 -28.16 6.94
C ASP A 160 21.05 -28.74 8.27
N PHE A 161 20.68 -29.98 8.59
CA PHE A 161 21.16 -30.70 9.79
C PHE A 161 22.39 -31.55 9.44
N ASP A 162 23.46 -31.46 10.23
CA ASP A 162 24.74 -32.11 9.88
C ASP A 162 24.80 -33.60 10.23
N ASN A 163 23.92 -34.08 11.10
CA ASN A 163 23.88 -35.44 11.60
C ASN A 163 22.43 -35.89 11.88
N PHE A 164 22.13 -37.14 11.54
CA PHE A 164 20.79 -37.76 11.64
C PHE A 164 20.37 -38.13 13.07
N ARG A 165 20.56 -37.25 14.06
CA ARG A 165 19.76 -37.41 15.28
C ARG A 165 18.36 -36.90 14.91
N ASN A 166 17.34 -37.72 15.16
CA ASN A 166 15.98 -37.46 14.71
C ASN A 166 15.22 -36.55 15.69
N THR A 167 15.94 -35.74 16.47
CA THR A 167 15.36 -34.94 17.55
C THR A 167 15.26 -33.48 17.17
N GLU A 168 16.22 -32.98 16.39
CA GLU A 168 16.36 -31.60 15.97
C GLU A 168 15.17 -31.16 15.11
N LYS A 169 14.59 -30.02 15.48
CA LYS A 169 13.39 -29.46 14.86
C LYS A 169 13.54 -27.95 14.64
N ALA A 170 12.85 -27.46 13.61
CA ALA A 170 12.82 -26.06 13.23
C ALA A 170 11.39 -25.57 13.05
N GLY A 171 11.07 -24.39 13.58
CA GLY A 171 9.79 -23.71 13.35
C GLY A 171 9.99 -22.29 12.85
N PHE A 172 9.00 -21.75 12.14
CA PHE A 172 8.96 -20.37 11.69
C PHE A 172 7.61 -19.74 12.04
N ASP A 173 7.61 -18.50 12.52
CA ASP A 173 6.38 -17.80 12.93
C ASP A 173 6.51 -16.29 12.70
N ASN A 174 5.39 -15.57 12.81
CA ASN A 174 5.31 -14.10 12.75
C ASN A 174 5.97 -13.51 11.50
N ILE A 175 5.80 -14.15 10.34
CA ILE A 175 6.42 -13.73 9.10
C ILE A 175 5.71 -12.46 8.60
N MET A 176 6.42 -11.34 8.61
CA MET A 176 5.96 -10.03 8.17
C MET A 176 6.76 -9.57 6.96
N VAL A 177 6.08 -9.29 5.85
CA VAL A 177 6.68 -8.68 4.65
C VAL A 177 6.32 -7.20 4.64
N THR A 178 7.31 -6.31 4.58
CA THR A 178 7.10 -4.85 4.63
C THR A 178 7.81 -4.14 3.48
N GLY A 179 7.10 -3.27 2.75
CA GLY A 179 7.69 -2.42 1.71
C GLY A 179 8.18 -1.09 2.28
N HIS A 180 9.39 -0.67 1.89
CA HIS A 180 10.02 0.59 2.31
C HIS A 180 10.27 1.49 1.11
N TYR A 181 9.94 2.77 1.25
CA TYR A 181 9.95 3.76 0.17
C TYR A 181 10.92 4.91 0.54
N ASP A 182 11.93 5.16 -0.28
CA ASP A 182 12.93 6.20 -0.10
C ASP A 182 12.30 7.58 -0.32
N CYS A 183 12.51 8.47 0.65
CA CYS A 183 11.93 9.81 0.68
C CYS A 183 12.48 10.77 -0.39
N ILE A 184 13.41 10.35 -1.25
CA ILE A 184 14.01 11.22 -2.28
C ILE A 184 13.29 11.09 -3.63
N SER A 185 12.48 10.05 -3.81
CA SER A 185 11.78 9.73 -5.07
C SER A 185 10.25 9.77 -4.95
N ALA A 186 9.68 10.03 -3.78
CA ALA A 186 8.23 10.22 -3.61
C ALA A 186 7.78 11.53 -4.28
N SER A 187 7.62 11.51 -5.60
CA SER A 187 6.89 12.53 -6.33
C SER A 187 5.47 12.61 -5.76
N CYS A 188 5.03 13.81 -5.42
CA CYS A 188 3.61 14.05 -5.20
C CYS A 188 2.87 13.65 -6.48
N THR A 189 2.05 12.60 -6.42
CA THR A 189 1.21 12.20 -7.55
C THR A 189 0.09 13.22 -7.67
N VAL A 190 -0.01 13.85 -8.83
CA VAL A 190 -1.15 14.70 -9.17
C VAL A 190 -2.12 13.85 -9.97
N VAL A 191 -3.35 13.71 -9.47
CA VAL A 191 -4.46 13.19 -10.26
C VAL A 191 -5.08 14.40 -10.97
N ASP A 192 -4.67 14.61 -12.22
CA ASP A 192 -5.09 15.74 -13.06
C ASP A 192 -6.20 15.38 -14.06
N PHE A 193 -6.62 14.11 -14.08
CA PHE A 193 -7.68 13.58 -14.94
C PHE A 193 -7.38 13.61 -16.45
N GLU A 194 -6.11 13.83 -16.83
CA GLU A 194 -5.69 13.73 -18.23
C GLU A 194 -5.43 12.28 -18.64
N GLU A 195 -4.93 11.47 -17.71
CA GLU A 195 -4.61 10.05 -17.89
C GLU A 195 -5.09 9.22 -16.68
N ASP A 196 -5.36 7.95 -16.90
CA ASP A 196 -5.66 6.99 -15.84
C ASP A 196 -4.41 6.58 -15.05
N GLY A 197 -4.56 5.66 -14.09
CA GLY A 197 -3.45 5.19 -13.24
C GLY A 197 -2.31 4.51 -14.00
N VAL A 198 -2.52 4.09 -15.25
CA VAL A 198 -1.52 3.42 -16.08
C VAL A 198 -1.09 4.26 -17.29
N GLY A 199 -1.48 5.54 -17.34
CA GLY A 199 -1.08 6.49 -18.39
C GLY A 199 -1.93 6.41 -19.67
N VAL A 200 -3.14 5.86 -19.61
CA VAL A 200 -4.08 5.88 -20.74
C VAL A 200 -4.83 7.22 -20.73
N PRO A 201 -4.81 7.99 -21.84
CA PRO A 201 -5.51 9.26 -21.91
C PRO A 201 -7.02 9.11 -21.67
N LEU A 202 -7.57 9.99 -20.84
CA LEU A 202 -9.00 10.07 -20.54
C LEU A 202 -9.69 11.11 -21.43
N GLY A 203 -10.84 10.74 -21.96
CA GLY A 203 -11.69 11.57 -22.80
C GLY A 203 -12.90 12.13 -22.08
N HIS A 204 -13.45 13.20 -22.64
CA HIS A 204 -14.76 13.73 -22.25
C HIS A 204 -15.84 12.64 -22.28
N GLY A 205 -16.46 12.37 -21.13
CA GLY A 205 -17.50 11.37 -20.93
C GLY A 205 -17.01 10.01 -20.46
N ASP A 206 -15.71 9.84 -20.22
CA ASP A 206 -15.21 8.62 -19.58
C ASP A 206 -15.67 8.56 -18.12
N VAL A 207 -16.23 7.42 -17.72
CA VAL A 207 -16.58 7.12 -16.33
C VAL A 207 -15.36 6.50 -15.63
N VAL A 208 -14.94 7.06 -14.51
CA VAL A 208 -13.58 6.83 -13.95
C VAL A 208 -13.52 6.16 -12.58
N ILE A 209 -14.55 5.38 -12.22
CA ILE A 209 -14.71 4.78 -10.89
C ILE A 209 -13.45 4.04 -10.40
N ASN A 210 -12.80 3.26 -11.27
CA ASN A 210 -11.64 2.43 -10.92
C ASN A 210 -10.38 2.74 -11.72
N SER A 211 -10.34 3.89 -12.41
CA SER A 211 -9.26 4.23 -13.35
C SER A 211 -7.88 4.33 -12.69
N TRP A 212 -7.82 4.56 -11.37
CA TRP A 212 -6.57 4.66 -10.61
C TRP A 212 -6.37 3.53 -9.59
N ASN A 213 -7.27 2.56 -9.52
CA ASN A 213 -7.27 1.57 -8.43
C ASN A 213 -6.05 0.64 -8.49
N SER A 214 -5.66 0.16 -9.67
CA SER A 214 -4.55 -0.79 -9.83
C SER A 214 -3.18 -0.18 -9.51
N GLN A 215 -2.99 1.12 -9.79
CA GLN A 215 -1.71 1.79 -9.59
C GLN A 215 -1.64 2.52 -8.23
N TYR A 216 -2.74 3.17 -7.84
CA TYR A 216 -2.75 4.07 -6.68
C TYR A 216 -3.74 3.66 -5.59
N GLY A 217 -4.42 2.52 -5.72
CA GLY A 217 -5.45 2.10 -4.77
C GLY A 217 -6.60 3.11 -4.65
N LEU A 218 -6.77 4.01 -5.61
CA LEU A 218 -7.78 5.06 -5.59
C LEU A 218 -9.02 4.60 -6.35
N THR A 219 -10.16 4.61 -5.67
CA THR A 219 -11.49 4.45 -6.24
C THR A 219 -12.27 5.74 -6.04
N ILE A 220 -12.96 6.19 -7.09
CA ILE A 220 -13.75 7.42 -7.07
C ILE A 220 -15.22 7.03 -7.21
N MET A 221 -16.06 7.56 -6.34
CA MET A 221 -17.50 7.34 -6.33
C MET A 221 -18.23 8.67 -6.36
N ALA A 222 -19.48 8.64 -6.83
CA ALA A 222 -20.37 9.78 -6.80
C ALA A 222 -21.72 9.38 -6.21
N SER A 223 -22.32 10.28 -5.45
CA SER A 223 -23.70 10.13 -4.95
C SER A 223 -24.49 11.43 -5.09
N GLY A 224 -25.81 11.34 -5.15
CA GLY A 224 -26.68 12.50 -5.39
C GLY A 224 -26.92 12.83 -6.86
N GLY A 225 -26.20 12.20 -7.78
CA GLY A 225 -26.35 12.29 -9.24
C GLY A 225 -26.00 10.98 -9.96
N GLY A 226 -25.39 11.08 -11.13
CA GLY A 226 -24.86 9.99 -11.94
C GLY A 226 -23.44 9.56 -11.53
N ASP A 227 -22.75 8.85 -12.43
CA ASP A 227 -21.41 8.34 -12.20
C ASP A 227 -20.33 9.45 -12.25
N PRO A 228 -19.18 9.30 -11.55
CA PRO A 228 -18.07 10.24 -11.64
C PRO A 228 -17.47 10.20 -13.06
N THR A 229 -17.57 11.33 -13.76
CA THR A 229 -17.35 11.41 -15.21
C THR A 229 -16.37 12.53 -15.55
N ILE A 230 -15.57 12.31 -16.59
CA ILE A 230 -14.63 13.31 -17.10
C ILE A 230 -15.35 14.36 -17.93
N PHE A 231 -15.21 15.63 -17.55
CA PHE A 231 -15.66 16.79 -18.29
C PHE A 231 -14.46 17.53 -18.90
N ASN A 232 -14.57 17.95 -20.15
CA ASN A 232 -13.48 18.69 -20.80
C ASN A 232 -13.84 20.18 -20.83
N THR A 233 -13.09 20.98 -20.08
CA THR A 233 -13.36 22.41 -19.88
C THR A 233 -13.19 23.27 -21.13
N PHE A 234 -12.60 22.74 -22.21
CA PHE A 234 -12.59 23.41 -23.52
C PHE A 234 -13.82 23.10 -24.37
N ASN A 235 -14.54 22.02 -24.08
CA ASN A 235 -15.68 21.53 -24.83
C ASN A 235 -16.95 21.56 -23.97
N VAL A 236 -17.37 22.76 -23.59
CA VAL A 236 -18.56 23.02 -22.76
C VAL A 236 -19.89 22.84 -23.49
N GLY A 237 -19.89 22.37 -24.74
CA GLY A 237 -21.08 22.29 -25.59
C GLY A 237 -21.48 23.65 -26.22
N PRO A 238 -22.03 23.66 -27.44
CA PRO A 238 -22.33 24.90 -28.18
C PRO A 238 -23.64 25.58 -27.77
N ASP A 239 -24.54 24.86 -27.10
CA ASP A 239 -25.88 25.32 -26.78
C ASP A 239 -26.11 25.13 -25.28
N MET A 240 -26.55 26.16 -24.54
CA MET A 240 -26.89 26.13 -23.09
C MET A 240 -28.01 25.13 -22.70
N VAL A 241 -28.30 24.18 -23.57
CA VAL A 241 -29.32 23.14 -23.41
C VAL A 241 -28.66 21.78 -23.18
N ASP A 242 -27.45 21.54 -23.68
CA ASP A 242 -26.73 20.26 -23.62
C ASP A 242 -25.25 20.42 -23.21
N GLY A 243 -24.94 21.45 -22.42
CA GLY A 243 -23.57 21.69 -21.96
C GLY A 243 -23.50 22.74 -20.86
N ASP A 244 -22.33 22.83 -20.23
CA ASP A 244 -22.09 23.59 -19.01
C ASP A 244 -20.99 24.65 -19.20
N PRO A 245 -21.37 25.87 -19.60
CA PRO A 245 -20.40 26.96 -19.78
C PRO A 245 -19.75 27.40 -18.47
N ASP A 246 -20.38 27.24 -17.31
CA ASP A 246 -19.79 27.61 -16.01
C ASP A 246 -18.64 26.70 -15.58
N LEU A 247 -18.54 25.49 -16.16
CA LEU A 247 -17.36 24.64 -16.04
C LEU A 247 -16.26 24.92 -17.09
N GLY A 248 -16.47 25.86 -18.01
CA GLY A 248 -15.48 26.13 -19.04
C GLY A 248 -14.18 26.72 -18.51
N SER A 249 -13.06 26.50 -19.19
CA SER A 249 -11.79 27.13 -18.84
C SER A 249 -10.93 27.36 -20.08
N PRO A 250 -10.26 28.53 -20.23
CA PRO A 250 -10.32 29.72 -19.35
C PRO A 250 -11.68 30.43 -19.30
N ASN A 251 -11.85 31.38 -18.37
CA ASN A 251 -13.02 32.26 -18.28
C ASN A 251 -13.14 33.21 -19.51
N GLU A 252 -14.37 33.58 -19.85
CA GLU A 252 -14.76 34.42 -20.99
C GLU A 252 -14.15 35.82 -20.93
N ASN A 253 -13.85 36.33 -19.73
CA ASN A 253 -13.29 37.65 -19.51
C ASN A 253 -11.74 37.67 -19.56
N CYS A 254 -11.09 36.50 -19.68
CA CYS A 254 -9.63 36.40 -19.79
C CYS A 254 -9.11 36.85 -21.16
N ASN A 255 -7.78 36.94 -21.30
CA ASN A 255 -7.11 37.28 -22.55
C ASN A 255 -6.02 36.25 -22.90
N PRO A 256 -6.23 35.38 -23.89
CA PRO A 256 -7.41 35.28 -24.75
C PRO A 256 -8.67 34.86 -23.98
N SER A 257 -9.84 35.22 -24.51
CA SER A 257 -11.13 34.80 -23.97
C SER A 257 -11.29 33.29 -24.12
N GLY A 258 -11.79 32.62 -23.08
CA GLY A 258 -12.07 31.18 -23.09
C GLY A 258 -13.58 30.86 -23.01
N PRO A 259 -13.94 29.56 -22.96
CA PRO A 259 -15.34 29.12 -22.95
C PRO A 259 -16.05 29.25 -21.59
N GLY A 260 -15.33 29.50 -20.49
CA GLY A 260 -15.89 29.57 -19.14
C GLY A 260 -16.76 30.79 -18.87
N VAL A 261 -17.97 30.62 -18.35
CA VAL A 261 -18.91 31.72 -18.10
C VAL A 261 -19.14 31.87 -16.60
N GLY A 262 -18.83 33.03 -16.04
CA GLY A 262 -19.09 33.28 -14.63
C GLY A 262 -18.29 34.44 -14.07
N ALA A 263 -18.88 35.16 -13.12
CA ALA A 263 -18.23 36.31 -12.49
C ALA A 263 -17.13 35.89 -11.49
N GLY A 264 -17.22 34.70 -10.89
CA GLY A 264 -16.26 34.21 -9.90
C GLY A 264 -14.89 33.87 -10.48
N GLY A 265 -14.86 33.46 -11.75
CA GLY A 265 -13.64 33.14 -12.51
C GLY A 265 -13.01 34.31 -13.26
N ALA A 266 -13.54 35.53 -13.17
CA ALA A 266 -13.07 36.68 -13.96
C ALA A 266 -11.65 37.15 -13.55
N PRO A 267 -10.87 37.76 -14.47
CA PRO A 267 -9.54 38.26 -14.14
C PRO A 267 -9.52 39.27 -12.98
N GLY A 268 -8.65 39.05 -12.01
CA GLY A 268 -8.50 39.87 -10.82
C GLY A 268 -9.43 39.50 -9.65
N GLU A 269 -10.35 38.55 -9.85
CA GLU A 269 -11.18 38.02 -8.77
C GLU A 269 -10.40 36.95 -7.96
N PRO A 270 -10.76 36.71 -6.68
CA PRO A 270 -10.08 35.72 -5.86
C PRO A 270 -10.10 34.29 -6.42
N GLY A 271 -11.09 33.97 -7.27
CA GLY A 271 -11.25 32.66 -7.92
C GLY A 271 -10.88 32.66 -9.41
N GLU A 272 -10.04 33.60 -9.87
CA GLU A 272 -9.66 33.75 -11.28
C GLU A 272 -9.35 32.40 -11.97
N ASN A 273 -10.03 32.14 -13.09
CA ASN A 273 -9.90 30.93 -13.91
C ASN A 273 -9.37 31.28 -15.30
N CYS A 274 -8.20 31.94 -15.37
CA CYS A 274 -7.60 32.33 -16.65
C CYS A 274 -6.60 31.32 -17.24
N ASN A 275 -6.30 30.26 -16.50
CA ASN A 275 -5.43 29.18 -16.98
C ASN A 275 -6.30 28.01 -17.43
N PRO A 276 -6.02 27.40 -18.59
CA PRO A 276 -6.81 26.25 -19.01
C PRO A 276 -6.63 25.07 -18.05
N LEU A 277 -7.75 24.41 -17.72
CA LEU A 277 -7.78 23.27 -16.80
C LEU A 277 -7.80 21.91 -17.50
N SER A 278 -8.10 21.86 -18.81
CA SER A 278 -8.27 20.61 -19.57
C SER A 278 -9.41 19.74 -19.01
N ASN A 279 -9.14 18.50 -18.60
CA ASN A 279 -10.15 17.62 -18.03
C ASN A 279 -10.36 17.91 -16.54
N VAL A 280 -11.61 17.80 -16.10
CA VAL A 280 -12.01 17.86 -14.69
C VAL A 280 -12.99 16.72 -14.39
N LEU A 281 -13.16 16.42 -13.12
CA LEU A 281 -14.11 15.42 -12.65
C LEU A 281 -15.43 16.09 -12.26
N VAL A 282 -16.55 15.54 -12.73
CA VAL A 282 -17.90 15.98 -12.35
C VAL A 282 -18.75 14.81 -11.85
N ILE A 283 -19.81 15.15 -11.12
CA ILE A 283 -20.92 14.22 -10.88
C ILE A 283 -21.88 14.38 -12.06
N GLU A 284 -22.00 13.36 -12.91
CA GLU A 284 -22.83 13.44 -14.12
C GLU A 284 -24.32 13.70 -13.80
N GLU A 285 -25.01 14.51 -14.58
CA GLU A 285 -26.47 14.65 -14.46
C GLU A 285 -27.19 13.35 -14.92
N PRO A 286 -28.10 12.77 -14.11
CA PRO A 286 -28.80 11.54 -14.47
C PRO A 286 -29.59 11.64 -15.80
N GLY A 287 -29.14 10.88 -16.80
CA GLY A 287 -29.81 10.80 -18.11
C GLY A 287 -29.39 11.87 -19.11
N ALA A 288 -28.35 12.65 -18.79
CA ALA A 288 -27.70 13.51 -19.75
C ALA A 288 -27.16 12.70 -20.93
N THR A 289 -27.18 13.33 -22.12
CA THR A 289 -26.67 12.71 -23.36
C THR A 289 -25.25 13.15 -23.68
N ARG A 290 -24.71 14.05 -22.86
CA ARG A 290 -23.36 14.59 -22.90
C ARG A 290 -22.92 14.86 -21.47
N PRO A 291 -21.61 14.79 -21.19
CA PRO A 291 -21.08 15.09 -19.87
C PRO A 291 -21.49 16.48 -19.42
N ASP A 292 -22.14 16.52 -18.27
CA ASP A 292 -22.78 17.70 -17.68
C ASP A 292 -22.82 17.48 -16.17
N ASP A 293 -22.50 18.50 -15.37
CA ASP A 293 -22.56 18.31 -13.93
C ASP A 293 -24.01 18.24 -13.42
N ASN A 294 -24.16 17.63 -12.26
CA ASN A 294 -25.46 17.56 -11.63
C ASN A 294 -25.74 18.88 -10.92
N SER A 295 -26.60 19.71 -11.53
CA SER A 295 -27.06 21.00 -10.97
C SER A 295 -27.64 20.95 -9.55
N ALA A 296 -28.03 19.76 -9.06
CA ALA A 296 -28.48 19.53 -7.69
C ALA A 296 -27.34 19.35 -6.67
N GLY A 297 -26.08 19.28 -7.14
CA GLY A 297 -24.90 18.92 -6.36
C GLY A 297 -24.81 17.41 -6.09
N GLY A 298 -24.04 17.03 -5.08
CA GLY A 298 -23.86 15.63 -4.70
C GLY A 298 -22.67 15.48 -3.78
N VAL A 299 -22.12 14.27 -3.73
CA VAL A 299 -20.85 13.98 -3.04
C VAL A 299 -19.93 13.24 -3.99
N LEU A 300 -18.71 13.72 -4.17
CA LEU A 300 -17.62 12.95 -4.76
C LEU A 300 -16.80 12.32 -3.63
N GLU A 301 -16.71 11.00 -3.63
CA GLU A 301 -16.02 10.21 -2.60
C GLU A 301 -14.74 9.59 -3.20
N PHE A 302 -13.60 9.90 -2.60
CA PHE A 302 -12.28 9.39 -2.96
C PHE A 302 -11.85 8.38 -1.90
N ILE A 303 -11.88 7.10 -2.26
CA ILE A 303 -11.56 5.99 -1.38
C ILE A 303 -10.15 5.52 -1.69
N PHE A 304 -9.29 5.52 -0.67
CA PHE A 304 -7.92 5.04 -0.78
C PHE A 304 -7.81 3.66 -0.12
N ALA A 305 -7.31 2.68 -0.87
CA ALA A 305 -7.07 1.33 -0.36
C ALA A 305 -5.99 1.29 0.73
N TYR A 306 -5.22 2.36 0.88
CA TYR A 306 -4.17 2.54 1.88
C TYR A 306 -4.11 4.01 2.31
N ASN A 307 -3.51 4.26 3.48
CA ASN A 307 -3.33 5.62 3.97
C ASN A 307 -2.49 6.46 2.98
N VAL A 308 -2.97 7.66 2.69
CA VAL A 308 -2.28 8.65 1.87
C VAL A 308 -2.27 10.00 2.57
N THR A 309 -1.26 10.83 2.29
CA THR A 309 -1.33 12.25 2.63
C THR A 309 -1.92 13.00 1.46
N VAL A 310 -3.09 13.62 1.64
CA VAL A 310 -3.66 14.51 0.61
C VAL A 310 -3.18 15.93 0.91
N GLU A 311 -2.38 16.50 0.00
CA GLU A 311 -1.85 17.85 0.19
C GLU A 311 -2.90 18.93 -0.07
N TYR A 312 -3.65 18.79 -1.17
CA TYR A 312 -4.69 19.74 -1.57
C TYR A 312 -5.65 19.10 -2.58
N ILE A 313 -6.81 19.74 -2.73
CA ILE A 313 -7.76 19.49 -3.83
C ILE A 313 -7.99 20.82 -4.56
N THR A 314 -8.14 20.77 -5.89
CA THR A 314 -8.53 21.94 -6.69
C THR A 314 -9.98 21.76 -7.09
N LEU A 315 -10.79 22.77 -6.78
CA LEU A 315 -12.23 22.80 -7.02
C LEU A 315 -12.53 23.84 -8.09
N LEU A 316 -13.50 23.55 -8.96
CA LEU A 316 -14.00 24.42 -10.01
C LEU A 316 -15.50 24.66 -9.75
N ASP A 317 -15.95 25.87 -10.09
CA ASP A 317 -17.36 26.28 -10.05
C ASP A 317 -18.02 26.17 -8.67
N ILE A 318 -17.36 26.76 -7.67
CA ILE A 318 -17.87 26.71 -6.29
C ILE A 318 -18.90 27.82 -6.07
N ASP A 319 -20.17 27.45 -6.11
CA ASP A 319 -21.27 28.34 -5.86
C ASP A 319 -21.21 29.02 -4.48
N HIS A 320 -21.82 30.20 -4.34
CA HIS A 320 -21.73 31.05 -3.14
C HIS A 320 -22.47 30.53 -1.89
N ARG A 321 -22.71 29.22 -1.76
CA ARG A 321 -23.40 28.64 -0.60
C ARG A 321 -22.35 28.20 0.42
N ASN A 322 -22.43 28.72 1.65
CA ASN A 322 -21.53 28.35 2.75
C ASN A 322 -21.83 26.95 3.34
N GLN A 323 -22.13 25.96 2.51
CA GLN A 323 -22.49 24.60 2.94
C GLN A 323 -21.54 23.53 2.39
N ASP A 324 -20.79 23.85 1.35
CA ASP A 324 -19.85 22.94 0.73
C ASP A 324 -18.61 22.79 1.62
N HIS A 325 -18.12 21.57 1.75
CA HIS A 325 -17.01 21.23 2.64
C HIS A 325 -16.32 19.96 2.15
N ILE A 326 -15.05 19.81 2.51
CA ILE A 326 -14.33 18.55 2.35
C ILE A 326 -14.41 17.82 3.67
N GLU A 327 -14.92 16.59 3.68
CA GLU A 327 -14.84 15.71 4.84
C GLU A 327 -13.77 14.64 4.58
N CYS A 328 -12.75 14.58 5.42
CA CYS A 328 -11.73 13.56 5.31
C CYS A 328 -11.76 12.63 6.52
N ILE A 329 -11.76 11.33 6.27
CA ILE A 329 -11.65 10.30 7.30
C ILE A 329 -10.18 9.88 7.38
N SER A 330 -9.58 10.14 8.53
CA SER A 330 -8.20 9.78 8.80
C SER A 330 -8.04 8.26 8.93
N SER A 331 -6.81 7.80 8.89
CA SER A 331 -6.49 6.38 9.10
C SER A 331 -6.86 5.86 10.49
N SER A 332 -7.06 6.73 11.48
CA SER A 332 -7.57 6.37 12.80
C SER A 332 -9.10 6.32 12.88
N GLY A 333 -9.80 6.66 11.78
CA GLY A 333 -11.26 6.81 11.73
C GLY A 333 -11.75 8.16 12.24
N GLU A 334 -10.86 9.15 12.42
CA GLU A 334 -11.26 10.51 12.82
C GLU A 334 -11.76 11.29 11.60
N HIS A 335 -12.89 11.99 11.76
CA HIS A 335 -13.47 12.83 10.72
C HIS A 335 -12.94 14.26 10.83
N HIS A 336 -12.46 14.80 9.72
CA HIS A 336 -11.94 16.17 9.61
C HIS A 336 -12.76 16.94 8.58
N ILE A 337 -13.46 17.98 9.02
CA ILE A 337 -14.25 18.85 8.14
C ILE A 337 -13.42 20.11 7.80
N ILE A 338 -13.17 20.30 6.50
CA ILE A 338 -12.45 21.45 5.96
C ILE A 338 -13.46 22.31 5.20
N ASN A 339 -13.74 23.49 5.75
CA ASN A 339 -14.61 24.45 5.11
C ASN A 339 -13.80 25.31 4.13
N PHE A 340 -14.38 25.61 2.98
CA PHE A 340 -13.84 26.54 2.00
C PHE A 340 -14.90 27.57 1.62
N MET A 341 -14.49 28.65 0.94
CA MET A 341 -15.38 29.72 0.53
C MET A 341 -15.82 29.51 -0.91
N GLY A 342 -17.13 29.54 -1.15
CA GLY A 342 -17.69 29.61 -2.51
C GLY A 342 -17.41 30.96 -3.16
N LEU A 343 -16.61 30.96 -4.23
CA LEU A 343 -16.18 32.16 -4.95
C LEU A 343 -17.05 32.47 -6.18
N GLY A 344 -18.09 31.66 -6.41
CA GLY A 344 -19.11 31.87 -7.43
C GLY A 344 -18.81 31.16 -8.73
N LYS A 345 -19.69 31.39 -9.71
CA LYS A 345 -19.64 30.69 -10.99
C LYS A 345 -18.29 30.80 -11.67
N ASN A 346 -17.81 29.68 -12.20
CA ASN A 346 -16.55 29.50 -12.90
C ASN A 346 -15.29 29.79 -12.08
N SER A 347 -15.40 29.92 -10.76
CA SER A 347 -14.24 30.14 -9.89
C SER A 347 -13.39 28.89 -9.72
N VAL A 348 -12.08 29.06 -9.52
CA VAL A 348 -11.14 27.96 -9.19
C VAL A 348 -10.52 28.21 -7.82
N VAL A 349 -10.55 27.20 -6.95
CA VAL A 349 -9.95 27.28 -5.61
C VAL A 349 -9.10 26.05 -5.33
N LYS A 350 -7.86 26.29 -4.90
CA LYS A 350 -6.98 25.25 -4.37
C LYS A 350 -7.12 25.21 -2.85
N VAL A 351 -7.73 24.15 -2.32
CA VAL A 351 -7.98 23.95 -0.89
C VAL A 351 -6.88 23.06 -0.30
N PRO A 352 -6.02 23.57 0.60
CA PRO A 352 -5.02 22.75 1.27
C PRO A 352 -5.68 21.83 2.30
N ILE A 353 -5.25 20.57 2.32
CA ILE A 353 -5.72 19.53 3.25
C ILE A 353 -4.59 19.22 4.24
N GLY A 354 -3.49 18.64 3.76
CA GLY A 354 -2.30 18.38 4.57
C GLY A 354 -2.50 17.32 5.66
N LEU A 355 -3.40 16.36 5.42
CA LEU A 355 -3.78 15.31 6.38
C LEU A 355 -3.48 13.92 5.83
N GLU A 356 -3.18 12.98 6.72
CA GLU A 356 -3.13 11.54 6.40
C GLU A 356 -4.54 10.96 6.52
N VAL A 357 -5.04 10.36 5.43
CA VAL A 357 -6.42 9.97 5.24
C VAL A 357 -6.54 8.61 4.56
N THR A 358 -7.67 7.94 4.77
CA THR A 358 -8.09 6.74 4.04
C THR A 358 -9.26 7.03 3.10
N GLN A 359 -9.97 8.13 3.33
CA GLN A 359 -11.09 8.57 2.49
C GLN A 359 -11.24 10.09 2.58
N CYS A 360 -11.61 10.74 1.48
CA CYS A 360 -12.12 12.11 1.50
C CYS A 360 -13.36 12.25 0.60
N ASP A 361 -14.32 13.02 1.09
CA ASP A 361 -15.59 13.33 0.46
C ASP A 361 -15.65 14.83 0.18
N LEU A 362 -16.16 15.21 -0.99
CA LEU A 362 -16.31 16.60 -1.46
C LEU A 362 -17.77 16.99 -1.66
#